data_AF-A0A4T2H4D9-F1
#
_entry.id   AF-A0A4T2H4D9-F1
#
_cell.length_a   1.000
_cell.length_b   1.000
_cell.length_c   1.000
_cell.angle_alpha   90.00
_cell.angle_beta   90.00
_cell.angle_gamma   90.00
#
_symmetry.space_group_name_H-M   'P 1'
#
loop_
_entity.id
_entity.type
_entity.pdbx_description
1 polymer ?
#
loop_
_entity_poly.entity_id
_entity_poly.type
_entity_poly.pdbx_seq_one_letter_code
_entity_poly.pdbx_strand_id
1 'polypeptide(L)'
;MIYKRYHTALVFTLVLQNLLKNTELEEKALNLYGDILELEKVPKHQIKTAILYAKRIVKAFENGEIQPPSPFSRHQEVMQIVSKNIGKVINYFRR
;
A
#
# COMPACT_ATOMS: atom_id res chain seq x y z
N MET A 1 14.18 6.37 18.24
CA MET A 1 14.59 5.12 17.54
C MET A 1 13.52 4.03 17.47
N ILE A 2 12.62 3.91 18.45
CA ILE A 2 11.51 2.91 18.46
C ILE A 2 10.59 3.02 17.24
N TYR A 3 10.25 4.25 16.83
CA TYR A 3 9.36 4.51 15.69
C TYR A 3 9.87 3.92 14.37
N LYS A 4 11.17 4.02 14.10
CA LYS A 4 11.80 3.55 12.87
C LYS A 4 11.69 2.03 12.72
N ARG A 5 11.99 1.29 13.79
CA ARG A 5 11.96 -0.19 13.80
C ARG A 5 10.55 -0.76 13.59
N TYR A 6 9.57 -0.17 14.25
CA TYR A 6 8.16 -0.54 14.06
C TYR A 6 7.69 -0.25 12.62
N HIS A 7 8.05 0.90 12.05
CA HIS A 7 7.67 1.26 10.67
C HIS A 7 8.32 0.36 9.63
N THR A 8 9.59 0.00 9.80
CA THR A 8 10.26 -0.97 8.92
C THR A 8 9.50 -2.30 8.91
N ALA A 9 9.14 -2.82 10.08
CA ALA A 9 8.36 -4.05 10.17
C ALA A 9 6.98 -3.92 9.51
N LEU A 10 6.29 -2.79 9.71
CA LEU A 10 4.95 -2.54 9.17
C LEU A 10 4.95 -2.48 7.64
N VAL A 11 5.84 -1.68 7.03
CA VAL A 11 5.90 -1.49 5.59
C VAL A 11 6.24 -2.80 4.87
N PHE A 12 7.27 -3.52 5.34
CA PHE A 12 7.63 -4.80 4.74
C PHE A 12 6.53 -5.85 4.88
N THR A 13 5.83 -5.88 6.03
CA THR A 13 4.68 -6.78 6.20
C THR A 13 3.56 -6.46 5.20
N LEU A 14 3.27 -5.18 4.95
CA LEU A 14 2.26 -4.77 3.97
C LEU A 14 2.64 -5.16 2.54
N VAL A 15 3.91 -5.01 2.16
CA VAL A 15 4.42 -5.42 0.84
C VAL A 15 4.35 -6.93 0.67
N LEU A 16 4.82 -7.70 1.66
CA LEU A 16 4.80 -9.16 1.63
C LEU A 16 3.37 -9.70 1.53
N GLN A 17 2.46 -9.22 2.36
CA GLN A 17 1.11 -9.78 2.46
C GLN A 17 0.21 -9.46 1.26
N ASN A 18 0.47 -8.36 0.54
CA ASN A 18 -0.44 -7.90 -0.52
C ASN A 18 0.16 -7.91 -1.92
N LEU A 19 1.46 -7.61 -2.07
CA LEU A 19 2.07 -7.47 -3.39
C LEU A 19 2.77 -8.75 -3.85
N LEU A 20 3.37 -9.48 -2.91
CA LEU A 20 4.22 -10.63 -3.22
C LEU A 20 3.60 -11.97 -2.86
N LYS A 21 2.47 -11.97 -2.16
CA LYS A 21 1.75 -13.19 -1.80
C LYS A 21 1.32 -13.97 -3.04
N ASN A 22 1.58 -15.28 -3.05
CA ASN A 22 1.37 -16.20 -4.18
C ASN A 22 2.20 -15.86 -5.43
N THR A 23 3.30 -15.13 -5.29
CA THR A 23 4.25 -14.88 -6.38
C THR A 23 5.51 -15.70 -6.19
N GLU A 24 6.26 -15.93 -7.26
CA GLU A 24 7.58 -16.60 -7.21
C GLU A 24 8.62 -15.86 -6.35
N LEU A 25 8.33 -14.60 -6.00
CA LEU A 25 9.20 -13.75 -5.17
C LEU A 25 8.86 -13.80 -3.68
N GLU A 26 7.76 -14.46 -3.27
CA GLU A 26 7.29 -14.48 -1.88
C GLU A 26 8.38 -15.00 -0.92
N GLU A 27 8.95 -16.16 -1.23
CA GLU A 27 9.95 -16.82 -0.37
C GLU A 27 11.24 -15.99 -0.26
N LYS A 28 11.72 -15.44 -1.39
CA LYS A 28 12.90 -14.56 -1.41
C LYS A 28 12.67 -13.30 -0.58
N ALA A 29 11.48 -12.71 -0.68
CA ALA A 29 11.14 -11.51 0.08
C ALA A 29 10.93 -11.80 1.58
N LEU A 30 10.42 -12.98 1.93
CA LEU A 30 10.29 -13.42 3.33
C LEU A 30 11.66 -13.58 3.99
N ASN A 31 12.61 -14.19 3.28
CA ASN A 31 13.99 -14.35 3.76
C ASN A 31 14.65 -12.98 3.97
N LEU A 32 14.57 -12.10 2.97
CA LEU A 32 15.10 -10.74 3.07
C LEU A 32 14.47 -9.95 4.23
N TYR A 33 13.17 -10.13 4.47
CA TYR A 33 12.48 -9.50 5.59
C TYR A 33 13.01 -10.00 6.94
N GLY A 34 13.24 -11.31 7.08
CA GLY A 34 13.89 -11.89 8.25
C GLY A 34 15.24 -11.25 8.53
N ASP A 35 16.11 -11.18 7.52
CA ASP A 35 17.44 -10.58 7.62
C ASP A 35 17.37 -9.11 8.07
N ILE A 36 16.47 -8.32 7.49
CA ILE A 36 16.29 -6.90 7.85
C ILE A 36 15.82 -6.74 9.30
N LEU A 37 14.90 -7.58 9.76
CA LEU A 37 14.41 -7.53 11.14
C LEU A 37 15.51 -7.85 12.15
N GLU A 38 16.38 -8.80 11.84
CA GLU A 38 17.53 -9.17 12.66
C GLU A 38 18.57 -8.03 12.70
N LEU A 39 18.90 -7.47 11.54
CA LEU A 39 19.88 -6.39 11.39
C LEU A 39 19.45 -5.11 12.12
N GLU A 40 18.17 -4.75 12.02
CA GLU A 40 17.58 -3.61 12.73
C GLU A 40 17.28 -3.89 14.22
N LYS A 41 17.49 -5.13 14.68
CA LYS A 41 17.19 -5.60 16.05
C LYS A 41 15.76 -5.24 16.46
N VAL A 42 14.80 -5.57 15.59
CA VAL A 42 13.39 -5.26 15.84
C VAL A 42 12.84 -6.22 16.91
N PRO A 43 12.30 -5.70 18.04
CA PRO A 43 11.75 -6.55 19.08
C PRO A 43 10.54 -7.36 18.59
N LYS A 44 10.43 -8.62 19.04
CA LYS A 44 9.30 -9.52 18.70
C LYS A 44 7.92 -8.90 18.93
N HIS A 45 7.77 -8.11 20.00
CA HIS A 45 6.48 -7.45 20.28
C HIS A 45 6.13 -6.41 19.20
N GLN A 46 7.09 -5.65 18.67
CA GLN A 46 6.86 -4.69 17.59
C GLN A 46 6.50 -5.38 16.28
N ILE A 47 7.13 -6.52 15.98
CA ILE A 47 6.77 -7.34 14.82
C ILE A 47 5.32 -7.81 14.93
N LYS A 48 4.92 -8.36 16.09
CA LYS A 48 3.53 -8.79 16.33
C LYS A 48 2.54 -7.64 16.17
N THR A 49 2.85 -6.47 16.74
CA THR A 49 2.01 -5.27 16.59
C THR A 49 1.94 -4.83 15.13
N ALA A 50 3.06 -4.80 14.41
CA ALA A 50 3.11 -4.41 13.00
C ALA A 50 2.27 -5.35 12.12
N ILE A 51 2.33 -6.67 12.35
CA ILE A 51 1.49 -7.65 11.65
C ILE A 51 0.01 -7.42 11.90
N LEU A 52 -0.39 -7.15 13.15
CA LEU A 52 -1.79 -6.88 13.48
C LEU A 52 -2.30 -5.60 12.79
N TYR A 53 -1.49 -4.54 12.81
CA TYR A 53 -1.83 -3.28 12.14
C TYR A 53 -1.86 -3.41 10.62
N ALA A 54 -0.91 -4.14 10.01
CA ALA A 54 -0.91 -4.42 8.58
C ALA A 54 -2.23 -5.08 8.15
N LYS A 55 -2.68 -6.13 8.85
CA LYS A 55 -3.97 -6.78 8.58
C LYS A 55 -5.16 -5.82 8.67
N ARG A 56 -5.16 -4.89 9.64
CA ARG A 56 -6.22 -3.88 9.78
C ARG A 56 -6.22 -2.90 8.61
N ILE A 57 -5.05 -2.42 8.19
CA ILE A 57 -4.90 -1.50 7.06
C ILE A 57 -5.40 -2.16 5.77
N VAL A 58 -5.01 -3.41 5.52
CA VAL A 58 -5.46 -4.18 4.35
C VAL A 58 -6.98 -4.31 4.35
N LYS A 59 -7.56 -4.74 5.47
CA LYS A 59 -9.01 -4.87 5.59
C LYS A 59 -9.74 -3.54 5.38
N ALA A 60 -9.22 -2.45 5.93
CA ALA A 60 -9.80 -1.12 5.74
C ALA A 60 -9.68 -0.65 4.28
N PHE A 61 -8.62 -1.03 3.57
CA PHE A 61 -8.48 -0.78 2.13
C PHE A 61 -9.49 -1.60 1.31
N GLU A 62 -9.62 -2.91 1.60
CA GLU A 62 -10.59 -3.80 0.95
C GLU A 62 -12.05 -3.37 1.19
N ASN A 63 -12.35 -2.88 2.39
CA ASN A 63 -13.66 -2.35 2.75
C ASN A 63 -13.94 -0.95 2.15
N GLY A 64 -12.96 -0.31 1.51
CA GLY A 64 -13.08 1.06 0.99
C GLY A 64 -13.08 2.15 2.06
N GLU A 65 -12.76 1.82 3.31
CA GLU A 65 -12.62 2.77 4.43
C GLU A 65 -11.37 3.65 4.27
N ILE A 66 -10.31 3.09 3.67
CA ILE A 66 -9.09 3.81 3.28
C ILE A 66 -9.02 3.84 1.77
N GLN A 67 -9.00 5.05 1.19
CA GLN A 67 -8.73 5.22 -0.23
C GLN A 67 -7.23 5.28 -0.48
N PRO A 68 -6.73 4.67 -1.58
CA PRO A 68 -5.36 4.86 -1.98
C PRO A 68 -5.11 6.36 -2.19
N PRO A 69 -3.93 6.87 -1.82
CA PRO A 69 -3.57 8.24 -2.15
C PRO A 69 -3.67 8.41 -3.66
N SER A 70 -4.39 9.45 -4.09
CA SER A 70 -4.49 9.76 -5.52
C SER A 70 -3.09 10.00 -6.07
N PRO A 71 -2.72 9.36 -7.21
CA PRO A 71 -1.46 9.66 -7.87
C PRO A 71 -1.48 11.09 -8.47
N PHE A 72 -2.63 11.75 -8.45
CA PHE A 72 -2.84 13.08 -8.98
C PHE A 72 -2.94 14.09 -7.83
N SER A 73 -2.32 15.26 -8.02
CA SER A 73 -2.64 16.43 -7.19
C SER A 73 -4.12 16.81 -7.38
N ARG A 74 -4.73 17.48 -6.40
CA ARG A 74 -6.14 17.94 -6.49
C ARG A 74 -6.46 18.67 -7.80
N HIS A 75 -5.51 19.48 -8.30
CA HIS A 75 -5.67 20.17 -9.58
C HIS A 75 -5.69 19.22 -10.78
N GLN A 76 -4.85 18.18 -10.78
CA GLN A 76 -4.82 17.15 -11.81
C GLN A 76 -6.06 16.26 -11.77
N GLU A 77 -6.62 15.98 -10.58
CA GLU A 77 -7.91 15.28 -10.46
C GLU A 77 -9.05 16.07 -11.09
N VAL A 78 -9.13 17.37 -10.80
CA VAL A 78 -10.15 18.27 -11.40
C VAL A 78 -9.99 18.30 -12.91
N MET A 79 -8.76 18.43 -13.43
CA MET A 79 -8.49 18.42 -14.87
C MET A 79 -8.87 17.08 -15.53
N GLN A 80 -8.70 15.95 -14.85
CA GLN A 80 -9.17 14.64 -15.35
C GLN A 80 -10.68 14.53 -15.39
N ILE A 81 -11.38 15.00 -14.36
CA ILE A 81 -12.84 14.99 -14.30
C ILE A 81 -13.41 15.86 -15.43
N VAL A 82 -12.86 17.07 -15.59
CA VAL A 82 -13.25 18.02 -16.63
C VAL A 82 -12.99 17.45 -18.03
N SER A 83 -11.79 16.90 -18.29
CA SER A 83 -11.46 16.31 -19.59
C SER A 83 -12.30 15.06 -19.92
N LYS A 84 -12.63 14.20 -18.94
CA LYS A 84 -13.57 13.08 -19.13
C LYS A 84 -14.97 13.56 -19.52
N ASN A 85 -15.45 14.62 -18.88
CA ASN A 85 -16.77 15.19 -19.17
C ASN A 85 -16.80 15.85 -20.56
N ILE A 86 -15.75 16.58 -20.93
CA ILE A 86 -15.61 17.16 -22.27
C ILE A 86 -15.52 16.05 -23.33
N GLY A 87 -14.76 14.98 -23.08
CA GLY A 87 -14.66 13.83 -23.99
C GLY A 87 -15.99 13.11 -24.21
N LYS A 88 -16.83 12.98 -23.17
CA LYS A 88 -18.19 12.43 -23.30
C LYS A 88 -19.09 13.31 -24.16
N VAL A 89 -19.02 14.64 -23.96
CA VAL A 89 -19.80 15.61 -24.74
C VAL A 89 -19.37 15.58 -26.21
N ILE A 90 -18.06 15.58 -26.49
CA ILE A 90 -17.54 15.50 -27.86
C ILE A 90 -17.96 14.19 -28.54
N ASN A 91 -17.89 13.04 -27.84
CA ASN A 91 -18.36 11.77 -28.39
C ASN A 91 -19.87 11.72 -28.62
N TYR A 92 -20.66 12.44 -27.80
CA TYR A 92 -22.10 12.56 -28.00
C TYR A 92 -22.43 13.36 -29.27
N PHE A 93 -21.69 14.42 -29.57
CA PHE A 93 -21.84 15.22 -30.80
C PHE A 93 -21.20 14.61 -32.05
N ARG A 94 -20.46 13.50 -31.92
CA ARG A 94 -19.81 12.79 -33.03
C ARG A 94 -20.65 11.60 -33.54
N ARG A 95 -21.76 11.28 -32.89
CA ARG A 95 -22.82 10.37 -33.37
C ARG A 95 -23.91 11.16 -34.05
#